data_AF-A0A1Q4DIY9-F1
#
_entry.id   AF-A0A1Q4DIY9-F1
#
_cell.length_a   1.000
_cell.length_b   1.000
_cell.length_c   1.000
_cell.angle_alpha   90.00
_cell.angle_beta   90.00
_cell.angle_gamma   90.00
#
_symmetry.space_group_name_H-M   'P 1'
#
loop_
_entity.id
_entity.type
_entity.pdbx_description
1 polymer ?
#
loop_
_entity_poly.entity_id
_entity_poly.type
_entity_poly.pdbx_seq_one_letter_code
_entity_poly.pdbx_strand_id
1 'polypeptide(L)' 'MAAYSSRLPARLPEGTKYIVEGRLGGGFSRYIEFPDGTLMELPAAPAKSRPGRRVQGRRPTRRR' A
#
# COMPACT_ATOMS: atom_id res chain seq x y z
N MET A 1 -19.85 8.81 -11.84
CA MET A 1 -18.57 9.49 -11.53
C MET A 1 -18.09 8.99 -10.17
N ALA A 2 -16.92 8.36 -10.08
CA ALA A 2 -16.34 7.92 -8.81
C ALA A 2 -15.24 8.91 -8.39
N ALA A 3 -15.39 9.52 -7.22
CA ALA A 3 -14.42 10.47 -6.67
C ALA A 3 -13.32 9.72 -5.92
N TYR A 4 -12.06 9.89 -6.34
CA TYR A 4 -10.89 9.38 -5.62
C TYR A 4 -10.21 10.54 -4.87
N SER A 5 -10.05 10.38 -3.56
CA SER A 5 -9.44 11.37 -2.67
C SER A 5 -8.15 10.79 -2.08
N SER A 6 -7.07 11.58 -2.07
CA SER A 6 -5.80 11.21 -1.41
C SER A 6 -5.83 11.38 0.12
N ARG A 7 -6.90 11.97 0.66
CA ARG A 7 -7.15 12.08 2.10
C ARG A 7 -8.22 11.06 2.48
N LEU A 8 -7.91 10.22 3.48
CA LEU A 8 -8.91 9.33 4.07
C LEU A 8 -10.05 10.20 4.65
N PRO A 9 -11.33 9.86 4.41
CA PRO A 9 -12.43 10.59 5.01
C PRO A 9 -12.28 10.59 6.53
N ALA A 10 -12.50 11.75 7.17
CA ALA A 10 -12.26 11.93 8.60
C ALA A 10 -13.12 11.01 9.48
N ARG A 11 -14.22 10.49 8.94
CA ARG A 11 -15.13 9.54 9.59
C ARG A 11 -15.68 8.58 8.54
N LEU A 12 -15.57 7.29 8.80
CA LEU A 12 -16.36 6.26 8.13
C LEU A 12 -17.61 5.99 8.98
N PRO A 13 -18.74 5.57 8.38
CA PRO A 13 -19.90 5.12 9.13
C PRO A 13 -19.51 4.04 10.15
N GLU A 14 -20.12 4.07 11.35
CA GLU A 14 -19.91 3.05 12.36
C GLU A 14 -20.26 1.66 11.79
N GLY A 15 -19.38 0.69 12.00
CA GLY A 15 -19.48 -0.64 11.39
C GLY A 15 -18.70 -0.81 10.07
N THR A 16 -18.13 0.27 9.51
CA THR A 16 -17.23 0.14 8.35
C THR A 16 -15.92 -0.50 8.76
N LYS A 17 -15.47 -1.52 8.02
CA LYS A 17 -14.21 -2.22 8.27
C LYS A 17 -13.24 -1.99 7.13
N TYR A 18 -11.95 -1.88 7.48
CA TYR A 18 -10.86 -1.88 6.52
C TYR A 18 -10.11 -3.19 6.63
N ILE A 19 -10.12 -3.98 5.56
CA ILE A 19 -9.58 -5.35 5.54
C ILE A 19 -8.31 -5.35 4.71
N VAL A 20 -7.26 -5.99 5.24
CA VAL A 20 -6.01 -6.25 4.53
C VAL A 20 -5.72 -7.74 4.57
N GLU A 21 -5.65 -8.35 3.39
CA GLU A 21 -5.37 -9.77 3.25
C GLU A 21 -3.97 -9.97 2.66
N GLY A 22 -3.07 -10.58 3.44
CA GLY A 22 -1.75 -10.96 2.94
C GLY A 22 -1.84 -12.17 2.03
N ARG A 23 -1.06 -12.17 0.94
CA ARG A 23 -0.92 -13.33 0.04
C ARG A 23 0.47 -13.96 0.20
N LEU A 24 0.52 -15.28 0.25
CA LEU A 24 1.78 -16.04 0.16
C LEU A 24 2.42 -15.75 -1.21
N GLY A 25 3.73 -15.44 -1.22
CA GLY A 25 4.45 -15.01 -2.43
C GLY A 25 4.59 -13.50 -2.59
N GLY A 26 4.06 -12.72 -1.65
CA GLY A 26 4.25 -11.27 -1.58
C GLY A 26 3.06 -10.50 -2.16
N GLY A 27 2.74 -9.38 -1.51
CA GLY A 27 1.59 -8.56 -1.84
C GLY A 27 0.44 -8.74 -0.84
N PHE A 28 -0.53 -7.83 -0.94
CA PHE A 28 -1.73 -7.83 -0.13
C PHE A 28 -2.90 -7.26 -0.92
N SER A 29 -4.08 -7.80 -0.68
CA SER A 29 -5.35 -7.21 -1.13
C SER A 29 -5.90 -6.30 -0.06
N ARG A 30 -6.71 -5.33 -0.48
CA ARG A 30 -7.32 -4.34 0.41
C ARG A 30 -8.78 -4.13 0.06
N TYR A 31 -9.62 -4.06 1.07
CA TYR A 31 -11.06 -3.89 0.90
C TYR A 31 -11.62 -2.95 1.97
N ILE A 32 -12.72 -2.29 1.63
CA ILE A 32 -13.61 -1.64 2.59
C ILE A 32 -14.92 -2.43 2.61
N GLU A 33 -15.32 -2.89 3.79
CA GLU A 33 -16.65 -3.46 4.02
C GLU A 33 -17.49 -2.39 4.72
N PHE A 34 -18.58 -1.99 4.09
CA PHE A 34 -19.53 -1.04 4.65
C PHE A 34 -20.53 -1.76 5.57
N PRO A 35 -21.22 -1.04 6.47
CA PRO A 35 -22.17 -1.64 7.42
C PRO A 35 -23.37 -2.34 6.76
N ASP A 36 -23.67 -2.01 5.51
CA ASP A 36 -24.70 -2.65 4.68
C ASP A 36 -24.22 -3.96 4.02
N GLY A 37 -22.97 -4.37 4.28
CA GLY A 37 -22.34 -5.53 3.67
C GLY A 37 -21.73 -5.27 2.29
N THR A 38 -21.81 -4.05 1.77
CA THR A 38 -21.18 -3.69 0.49
C THR A 38 -19.67 -3.76 0.63
N LEU A 39 -19.01 -4.43 -0.32
CA LEU A 39 -17.56 -4.61 -0.33
C LEU A 39 -16.95 -3.85 -1.51
N MET A 40 -16.02 -2.93 -1.20
CA MET A 40 -15.31 -2.11 -2.17
C MET A 40 -13.84 -2.51 -2.21
N GLU A 41 -13.37 -3.01 -3.35
CA GLU A 41 -11.96 -3.28 -3.58
C GLU A 41 -11.17 -1.97 -3.65
N LEU A 42 -10.05 -1.91 -2.92
CA LEU A 42 -9.14 -0.79 -2.98
C LEU A 42 -7.98 -1.11 -3.93
N PRO A 43 -7.45 -0.10 -4.64
CA PRO A 43 -6.28 -0.29 -5.49
C PRO A 43 -5.15 -0.98 -4.74
N ALA A 44 -4.34 -1.79 -5.42
CA ALA A 44 -3.12 -2.32 -4.83
C ALA A 44 -2.24 -1.15 -4.35
N ALA A 45 -1.69 -1.22 -3.14
CA ALA A 45 -0.78 -0.18 -2.70
C ALA A 45 0.40 -0.15 -3.67
N PRO A 46 0.90 1.02 -4.10
CA PRO A 46 2.14 1.06 -4.83
C PRO A 46 3.17 0.33 -3.97
N ALA A 47 3.78 -0.72 -4.52
CA ALA A 47 4.91 -1.36 -3.91
C ALA A 47 5.89 -0.23 -3.65
N LYS A 48 6.04 0.20 -2.38
CA LYS A 48 7.04 1.20 -2.03
C LYS A 48 8.33 0.57 -2.49
N SER A 49 8.86 1.03 -3.63
CA SER A 49 10.23 0.72 -4.03
C SER A 49 11.01 1.20 -2.82
N ARG A 50 11.50 0.28 -1.99
CA ARG A 50 12.48 0.64 -0.98
C ARG A 50 13.54 1.36 -1.79
N PRO A 51 13.80 2.66 -1.55
CA PRO A 51 14.80 3.38 -2.32
C PRO A 51 16.04 2.49 -2.25
N GLY A 52 16.42 1.96 -3.41
CA GLY A 52 17.45 0.94 -3.50
C GLY A 52 18.62 1.46 -2.69
N ARG A 53 19.08 0.67 -1.71
CA ARG A 53 20.29 0.95 -0.94
C ARG A 53 21.32 1.35 -1.98
N ARG A 54 21.59 2.65 -2.11
CA ARG A 54 22.59 3.17 -3.05
C ARG A 54 23.84 2.41 -2.66
N VAL A 55 24.25 1.47 -3.50
CA VAL A 55 25.59 0.89 -3.43
C VAL A 55 26.46 2.06 -3.84
N GLN A 56 26.76 2.90 -2.85
CA GLN A 56 27.62 4.05 -2.98
C GLN A 56 28.98 3.44 -3.32
N GLY A 57 29.31 3.44 -4.61
CA GLY A 57 30.55 2.91 -5.13
C GLY A 57 31.71 3.45 -4.32
N ARG A 58 32.28 2.62 -3.46
CA ARG A 58 33.52 2.94 -2.77
C ARG A 58 34.65 2.30 -3.54
N ARG A 59 35.13 3.11 -4.49
CA ARG A 59 36.52 3.30 -4.95
C ARG A 59 37.34 2.03 -5.24
N PRO A 60 37.82 1.81 -6.48
CA PRO A 60 38.91 0.89 -6.69
C PRO A 60 40.15 1.44 -5.98
N THR A 61 40.65 0.72 -4.99
CA THR A 61 41.95 0.98 -4.39
C THR A 61 43.03 0.68 -5.42
N ARG A 62 43.54 1.73 -6.08
CA ARG A 62 44.75 1.65 -6.88
C ARG A 62 45.90 2.26 -6.08
N ARG A 63 46.85 1.41 -5.68
CA ARG A 63 48.27 1.62 -5.28
C ARG A 63 48.63 0.50 -4.31
N ARG A 64 49.63 -0.34 -4.57
CA ARG A 64 51.03 0.00 -4.82
C ARG A 64 51.69 -1.01 -5.75
#